data_AF-A0A925BPI8-F1
#
_entry.id   AF-A0A925BPI8-F1
#
_cell.length_a   1.000
_cell.length_b   1.000
_cell.length_c   1.000
_cell.angle_alpha   90.00
_cell.angle_beta   90.00
_cell.angle_gamma   90.00
#
_symmetry.space_group_name_H-M   'P 1'
#
loop_
_entity.id
_entity.type
_entity.pdbx_description
1 polymer ?
#
loop_
_entity_poly.entity_id
_entity_poly.type
_entity_poly.pdbx_seq_one_letter_code
_entity_poly.pdbx_strand_id
1 'polypeptide(L)'
;QRFMYYEKLLGKKEAEIKIPELDALDNDGLKNMKFKSSEAKLEPHGIDVDIAQDLGASGGKLISSHEADELESLSEAQSWLDGAAVAEGIAAGLSLIPQIGGKIQPLGAGVDITIGGVQLSSLLTIGASVSRAIAARNNYEANKASKIGSYARREQDWAFQSNLAAGEITQIFKQIRAAQIREAITEREWKNHQQQMRHAEDVEHFLSGEKNSSGHQKTSTQAFYAWMKREVKGLYAQVFQFAFDIAKKAERALQHELGNPDLSYLQFGYLAGKEGLFAGEKLYLDIKRMEMAYHDLNQREYELTKHVSLLQVNPMALLQLRATGFCTVLLAEELFDMDGPGHYFRRIKTVSISIPCVSGPHTSVNCTLTMLKSSIRKNSSLVGNIYAREGAEDGRFSDHFGSLQSIVTSSGQNDSGLFETNLRDERYLPFEGSGVVSEWQLQLPAEIRQFDYNTIADVIVHLRYTAREGGGLLRNEAVANLTTLINSAQATGSVRLLSIRHEFPSEWAKFQNQPPSQRYELVLNLRLEHYPFWSQNRNVSVKRVDLVARSSIKPPPLNMKIFETIDARAKETTLTKVAALGDLLVGNSTGADTEIPLPNPVGELKLYLDNRSLENLWIAISWGQG
;
A
#
# COMPACT_ATOMS: atom_id res chain seq x y z
N GLN A 1 -0.68 64.95 -56.85
CA GLN A 1 -1.04 65.38 -58.23
C GLN A 1 -2.10 66.48 -58.22
N ARG A 2 -3.28 66.29 -57.60
CA ARG A 2 -4.34 67.34 -57.47
C ARG A 2 -3.84 68.65 -56.85
N PHE A 3 -3.09 68.57 -55.75
CA PHE A 3 -2.47 69.74 -55.12
C PHE A 3 -1.56 70.51 -56.08
N MET A 4 -0.65 69.81 -56.78
CA MET A 4 0.26 70.44 -57.76
C MET A 4 -0.49 71.10 -58.92
N TYR A 5 -1.63 70.55 -59.34
CA TYR A 5 -2.46 71.12 -60.41
C TYR A 5 -3.05 72.47 -59.98
N TYR A 6 -3.64 72.56 -58.79
CA TYR A 6 -4.21 73.82 -58.30
C TYR A 6 -3.15 74.86 -57.92
N GLU A 7 -1.98 74.45 -57.40
CA GLU A 7 -0.85 75.37 -57.18
C GLU A 7 -0.34 76.00 -58.49
N LYS A 8 -0.31 75.23 -59.59
CA LYS A 8 0.07 75.76 -60.92
C LYS A 8 -0.96 76.76 -61.46
N LEU A 9 -2.26 76.51 -61.23
CA LEU A 9 -3.33 77.44 -61.61
C LEU A 9 -3.27 78.76 -60.82
N LEU A 10 -2.73 78.74 -59.60
CA LEU A 10 -2.48 79.91 -58.77
C LEU A 10 -1.14 80.61 -59.10
N GLY A 11 -0.49 80.26 -60.21
CA GLY A 11 0.67 80.96 -60.75
C GLY A 11 2.04 80.49 -60.22
N LYS A 12 2.10 79.44 -59.38
CA LYS A 12 3.39 78.87 -58.95
C LYS A 12 4.03 78.03 -60.04
N LYS A 13 5.36 78.15 -60.18
CA LYS A 13 6.13 77.29 -61.10
C LYS A 13 6.31 75.91 -60.48
N GLU A 14 6.45 74.88 -61.31
CA GLU A 14 6.58 73.49 -60.84
C GLU A 14 7.75 73.27 -59.87
N ALA A 15 8.85 74.03 -60.02
CA ALA A 15 10.00 74.01 -59.11
C ALA A 15 9.72 74.62 -57.72
N GLU A 16 8.63 75.38 -57.56
CA GLU A 16 8.26 76.06 -56.30
C GLU A 16 7.29 75.22 -55.45
N ILE A 17 6.71 74.15 -56.03
CA ILE A 17 5.74 73.28 -55.35
C ILE A 17 6.50 72.18 -54.62
N LYS A 18 6.64 72.32 -53.29
CA LYS A 18 7.26 71.31 -52.43
C LYS A 18 6.19 70.52 -51.69
N ILE A 19 6.05 69.23 -52.02
CA ILE A 19 5.29 68.29 -51.19
C ILE A 19 6.30 67.66 -50.22
N PRO A 20 6.08 67.77 -48.89
CA PRO A 20 6.96 67.15 -47.91
C PRO A 20 7.03 65.63 -48.12
N GLU A 21 8.21 65.04 -48.00
CA GLU A 21 8.36 63.59 -47.90
C GLU A 21 8.17 63.16 -46.44
N LEU A 22 7.56 61.99 -46.25
CA LEU A 22 7.39 61.40 -44.93
C LEU A 22 8.73 60.81 -44.46
N ASP A 23 9.25 61.34 -43.36
CA ASP A 23 10.44 60.78 -42.72
C ASP A 23 10.21 59.32 -42.29
N ALA A 24 11.30 58.53 -42.26
CA ALA A 24 11.27 57.17 -41.77
C ALA A 24 10.74 57.11 -40.33
N LEU A 25 10.08 56.00 -39.98
CA LEU A 25 9.61 55.78 -38.61
C LEU A 25 10.82 55.64 -37.67
N ASP A 26 10.87 56.45 -36.61
CA ASP A 26 11.87 56.33 -35.55
C ASP A 26 11.62 55.08 -34.70
N ASN A 27 12.14 53.96 -35.18
CA ASN A 27 12.01 52.64 -34.55
C ASN A 27 12.71 52.60 -33.18
N ASP A 28 13.79 53.35 -32.98
CA ASP A 28 14.56 53.32 -31.73
C ASP A 28 13.92 54.19 -30.65
N GLY A 29 13.32 55.32 -31.02
CA GLY A 29 12.43 56.09 -30.14
C GLY A 29 11.20 55.27 -29.71
N LEU A 30 10.61 54.49 -30.62
CA LEU A 30 9.50 53.58 -30.34
C LEU A 30 9.88 52.46 -29.36
N LYS A 31 11.04 51.81 -29.55
CA LYS A 31 11.55 50.78 -28.63
C LYS A 31 11.80 51.32 -27.23
N ASN A 32 12.33 52.53 -27.13
CA ASN A 32 12.72 53.17 -25.87
C ASN A 32 11.60 54.00 -25.23
N MET A 33 10.36 53.92 -25.74
CA MET A 33 9.21 54.69 -25.24
C MET A 33 9.44 56.22 -25.23
N LYS A 34 10.28 56.72 -26.15
CA LYS A 34 10.62 58.14 -26.34
C LYS A 34 10.23 58.64 -27.73
N PHE A 35 9.25 57.98 -28.35
CA PHE A 35 8.82 58.32 -29.70
C PHE A 35 8.21 59.72 -29.74
N LYS A 36 8.73 60.56 -30.65
CA LYS A 36 8.15 61.86 -31.02
C LYS A 36 8.11 61.94 -32.54
N SER A 37 6.93 62.18 -33.10
CA SER A 37 6.78 62.53 -34.51
C SER A 37 6.14 63.90 -34.65
N SER A 38 6.59 64.62 -35.66
CA SER A 38 5.94 65.85 -36.14
C SER A 38 5.77 65.68 -37.64
N GLU A 39 4.54 65.56 -38.11
CA GLU A 39 4.27 65.46 -39.54
C GLU A 39 4.31 66.86 -40.17
N ALA A 40 4.98 66.98 -41.31
CA ALA A 40 5.01 68.22 -42.06
C ALA A 40 3.59 68.62 -42.47
N LYS A 41 3.21 69.86 -42.15
CA LYS A 41 1.93 70.45 -42.53
C LYS A 41 2.14 71.28 -43.79
N LEU A 42 1.29 71.08 -44.79
CA LEU A 42 1.20 72.01 -45.91
C LEU A 42 0.43 73.24 -45.44
N GLU A 43 1.04 74.42 -45.56
CA GLU A 43 0.38 75.67 -45.17
C GLU A 43 -0.74 76.01 -46.16
N PRO A 44 -1.95 76.32 -45.68
CA PRO A 44 -3.05 76.72 -46.54
C PRO A 44 -2.80 78.14 -47.07
N HIS A 45 -3.28 78.40 -48.28
CA HIS A 45 -3.40 79.75 -48.82
C HIS A 45 -4.43 80.55 -48.04
N GLY A 46 -4.10 81.82 -47.77
CA GLY A 46 -5.08 82.80 -47.31
C GLY A 46 -6.08 83.08 -48.43
N ILE A 47 -7.36 82.84 -48.18
CA ILE A 47 -8.44 83.15 -49.12
C ILE A 47 -9.00 84.51 -48.69
N ASP A 48 -8.62 85.57 -49.39
CA ASP A 48 -9.18 86.91 -49.15
C ASP A 48 -10.64 86.96 -49.65
N VAL A 49 -11.55 87.17 -48.71
CA VAL A 49 -13.00 87.23 -48.97
C VAL A 49 -13.38 88.69 -49.23
N ASP A 50 -13.41 89.05 -50.50
CA ASP A 50 -13.77 90.39 -50.98
C ASP A 50 -15.31 90.54 -51.06
N ILE A 51 -15.92 91.01 -49.97
CA ILE A 51 -17.35 91.35 -49.88
C ILE A 51 -17.49 92.87 -49.77
N ALA A 52 -17.96 93.52 -50.85
CA ALA A 52 -18.22 94.95 -50.86
C ALA A 52 -19.43 95.31 -49.97
N GLN A 53 -19.27 96.27 -49.05
CA GLN A 53 -20.37 96.86 -48.27
C GLN A 53 -20.85 98.22 -48.81
N ASP A 54 -20.14 98.81 -49.79
CA ASP A 54 -20.59 99.94 -50.63
C ASP A 54 -19.75 100.00 -51.93
N LEU A 55 -20.29 100.59 -53.00
CA LEU A 55 -19.83 100.44 -54.40
C LEU A 55 -18.60 101.32 -54.75
N GLY A 56 -17.38 100.75 -54.77
CA GLY A 56 -16.24 101.36 -55.48
C GLY A 56 -14.82 100.78 -55.25
N ALA A 57 -14.18 100.45 -56.38
CA ALA A 57 -12.75 100.13 -56.70
C ALA A 57 -12.12 98.82 -56.17
N SER A 58 -12.10 97.78 -57.03
CA SER A 58 -11.47 96.47 -56.81
C SER A 58 -10.01 96.39 -57.27
N GLY A 59 -9.15 95.84 -56.41
CA GLY A 59 -7.72 95.59 -56.63
C GLY A 59 -7.41 94.46 -57.63
N GLY A 60 -6.23 94.55 -58.23
CA GLY A 60 -5.74 93.70 -59.33
C GLY A 60 -5.68 92.21 -58.99
N LYS A 61 -6.09 91.38 -59.96
CA LYS A 61 -6.14 89.91 -59.87
C LYS A 61 -5.46 89.29 -61.08
N LEU A 62 -4.89 88.11 -60.89
CA LEU A 62 -4.08 87.40 -61.88
C LEU A 62 -4.99 86.78 -62.94
N ILE A 63 -4.79 87.15 -64.20
CA ILE A 63 -5.57 86.70 -65.36
C ILE A 63 -4.70 85.91 -66.33
N SER A 64 -5.29 84.96 -67.07
CA SER A 64 -4.56 84.27 -68.13
C SER A 64 -4.30 85.20 -69.33
N SER A 65 -3.31 84.89 -70.16
CA SER A 65 -2.92 85.74 -71.30
C SER A 65 -4.07 85.97 -72.30
N HIS A 66 -4.91 84.95 -72.54
CA HIS A 66 -6.08 85.09 -73.43
C HIS A 66 -7.23 85.88 -72.81
N GLU A 67 -7.35 85.89 -71.47
CA GLU A 67 -8.35 86.70 -70.75
C GLU A 67 -7.88 88.17 -70.64
N ALA A 68 -6.57 88.42 -70.59
CA ALA A 68 -5.99 89.75 -70.74
C ALA A 68 -6.24 90.32 -72.15
N ASP A 69 -5.96 89.54 -73.19
CA ASP A 69 -6.21 89.91 -74.59
C ASP A 69 -7.72 90.19 -74.84
N GLU A 70 -8.62 89.41 -74.23
CA GLU A 70 -10.07 89.62 -74.34
C GLU A 70 -10.50 90.96 -73.67
N LEU A 71 -9.96 91.28 -72.49
CA LEU A 71 -10.26 92.55 -71.80
C LEU A 71 -9.71 93.76 -72.55
N GLU A 72 -8.53 93.62 -73.15
CA GLU A 72 -7.90 94.64 -74.00
C GLU A 72 -8.69 94.85 -75.29
N SER A 73 -9.06 93.76 -75.99
CA SER A 73 -9.88 93.80 -77.19
C SER A 73 -11.27 94.42 -76.94
N LEU A 74 -11.89 94.13 -75.79
CA LEU A 74 -13.16 94.75 -75.40
C LEU A 74 -12.99 96.25 -75.06
N SER A 75 -11.87 96.65 -74.46
CA SER A 75 -11.54 98.06 -74.21
C SER A 75 -11.34 98.83 -75.52
N GLU A 76 -10.61 98.22 -76.46
CA GLU A 76 -10.33 98.80 -77.76
C GLU A 76 -11.61 98.92 -78.60
N ALA A 77 -12.44 97.87 -78.65
CA ALA A 77 -13.75 97.91 -79.30
C ALA A 77 -14.67 99.01 -78.73
N GLN A 78 -14.66 99.24 -77.42
CA GLN A 78 -15.44 100.31 -76.80
C GLN A 78 -14.90 101.70 -77.15
N SER A 79 -13.58 101.87 -77.27
CA SER A 79 -12.97 103.13 -77.70
C SER A 79 -13.36 103.52 -79.14
N TRP A 80 -13.49 102.52 -80.03
CA TRP A 80 -13.99 102.71 -81.39
C TRP A 80 -15.48 103.09 -81.42
N LEU A 81 -16.31 102.51 -80.55
CA LEU A 81 -17.71 102.90 -80.41
C LEU A 81 -17.88 104.33 -79.88
N ASP A 82 -17.06 104.75 -78.91
CA ASP A 82 -17.06 106.12 -78.39
C ASP A 82 -16.61 107.12 -79.49
N GLY A 83 -15.57 106.76 -80.27
CA GLY A 83 -15.11 107.55 -81.42
C GLY A 83 -16.15 107.64 -82.54
N ALA A 84 -16.89 106.57 -82.83
CA ALA A 84 -17.98 106.56 -83.80
C ALA A 84 -19.14 107.48 -83.36
N ALA A 85 -19.48 107.50 -82.07
CA ALA A 85 -20.51 108.41 -81.55
C ALA A 85 -20.14 109.90 -81.71
N VAL A 86 -18.85 110.25 -81.56
CA VAL A 86 -18.34 111.60 -81.84
C VAL A 86 -18.40 111.91 -83.34
N ALA A 87 -17.99 110.98 -84.19
CA ALA A 87 -18.00 111.14 -85.64
C ALA A 87 -19.42 111.28 -86.21
N GLU A 88 -20.40 110.50 -85.72
CA GLU A 88 -21.82 110.66 -86.05
C GLU A 88 -22.33 112.05 -85.64
N GLY A 89 -21.90 112.55 -84.47
CA GLY A 89 -22.21 113.91 -84.02
C GLY A 89 -21.68 115.00 -84.96
N ILE A 90 -20.46 114.85 -85.48
CA ILE A 90 -19.84 115.80 -86.42
C ILE A 90 -20.47 115.71 -87.82
N ALA A 91 -20.71 114.49 -88.32
CA ALA A 91 -21.33 114.26 -89.62
C ALA A 91 -22.75 114.85 -89.71
N ALA A 92 -23.52 114.74 -88.62
CA ALA A 92 -24.82 115.40 -88.50
C ALA A 92 -24.71 116.93 -88.57
N GLY A 93 -23.66 117.52 -87.97
CA GLY A 93 -23.39 118.97 -88.02
C GLY A 93 -23.07 119.49 -89.42
N LEU A 94 -22.35 118.71 -90.23
CA LEU A 94 -22.00 119.07 -91.61
C LEU A 94 -23.19 119.01 -92.58
N SER A 95 -24.23 118.23 -92.28
CA SER A 95 -25.46 118.17 -93.07
C SER A 95 -26.32 119.45 -93.01
N LEU A 96 -25.96 120.41 -92.14
CA LEU A 96 -26.65 121.70 -91.97
C LEU A 96 -26.24 122.78 -93.00
N ILE A 97 -25.25 122.52 -93.86
CA ILE A 97 -24.74 123.49 -94.84
C ILE A 97 -25.51 123.35 -96.19
N PRO A 98 -26.23 124.37 -96.67
CA PRO A 98 -26.87 124.34 -97.99
C PRO A 98 -25.86 124.50 -99.15
N GLN A 99 -26.08 123.82 -100.27
CA GLN A 99 -25.24 123.90 -101.48
C GLN A 99 -25.79 124.94 -102.49
N ILE A 100 -24.93 125.77 -103.10
CA ILE A 100 -25.27 126.75 -104.16
C ILE A 100 -24.37 126.53 -105.40
N GLY A 101 -24.91 126.65 -106.61
CA GLY A 101 -24.20 126.46 -107.89
C GLY A 101 -24.03 127.74 -108.74
N GLY A 102 -23.56 127.56 -109.99
CA GLY A 102 -23.59 128.60 -111.04
C GLY A 102 -23.43 128.04 -112.47
N LYS A 103 -24.44 128.28 -113.33
CA LYS A 103 -24.42 128.12 -114.81
C LYS A 103 -24.71 129.48 -115.43
N ILE A 104 -24.05 129.83 -116.54
CA ILE A 104 -24.33 131.05 -117.35
C ILE A 104 -24.66 130.61 -118.79
N GLN A 105 -25.82 131.06 -119.31
CA GLN A 105 -26.25 131.05 -120.73
C GLN A 105 -27.04 132.36 -121.03
N PRO A 106 -27.26 132.75 -122.31
CA PRO A 106 -27.11 134.12 -122.80
C PRO A 106 -28.37 135.03 -122.75
N LEU A 107 -28.10 136.35 -122.62
CA LEU A 107 -28.97 137.53 -122.79
C LEU A 107 -30.36 137.60 -122.10
N GLY A 108 -30.42 138.37 -121.00
CA GLY A 108 -31.65 139.06 -120.49
C GLY A 108 -32.38 138.39 -119.31
N ALA A 109 -32.59 139.13 -118.20
CA ALA A 109 -33.12 138.76 -116.86
C ALA A 109 -34.51 138.05 -116.80
N GLY A 110 -34.93 137.24 -115.80
CA GLY A 110 -34.50 137.03 -114.39
C GLY A 110 -35.01 135.71 -113.71
N VAL A 111 -35.16 135.70 -112.37
CA VAL A 111 -34.81 134.67 -111.33
C VAL A 111 -35.98 133.90 -110.65
N ASP A 112 -35.72 132.71 -110.04
CA ASP A 112 -36.54 132.02 -108.99
C ASP A 112 -35.70 131.26 -107.91
N ILE A 113 -36.21 131.12 -106.66
CA ILE A 113 -35.57 130.51 -105.44
C ILE A 113 -36.61 129.77 -104.53
N THR A 114 -36.28 128.59 -103.95
CA THR A 114 -37.08 127.87 -102.89
C THR A 114 -36.24 127.14 -101.80
N ILE A 115 -36.82 126.93 -100.59
CA ILE A 115 -36.27 126.18 -99.42
C ILE A 115 -37.37 125.36 -98.68
N GLY A 116 -37.09 124.14 -98.17
CA GLY A 116 -37.91 123.42 -97.16
C GLY A 116 -37.39 122.06 -96.60
N GLY A 117 -37.80 121.68 -95.37
CA GLY A 117 -38.14 120.29 -94.92
C GLY A 117 -37.19 119.43 -94.04
N VAL A 118 -35.88 119.36 -94.30
CA VAL A 118 -35.02 118.23 -93.85
C VAL A 118 -34.32 118.43 -92.49
N GLN A 119 -34.46 119.60 -91.85
CA GLN A 119 -33.59 119.99 -90.73
C GLN A 119 -34.07 119.61 -89.31
N LEU A 120 -35.29 119.09 -89.10
CA LEU A 120 -35.82 118.85 -87.74
C LEU A 120 -35.61 117.41 -87.21
N SER A 121 -35.42 116.41 -88.07
CA SER A 121 -35.18 115.00 -87.65
C SER A 121 -33.74 114.73 -87.20
N SER A 122 -32.78 115.56 -87.62
CA SER A 122 -31.37 115.41 -87.25
C SER A 122 -31.11 115.68 -85.76
N LEU A 123 -31.86 116.60 -85.13
CA LEU A 123 -31.65 116.99 -83.72
C LEU A 123 -32.03 115.90 -82.70
N LEU A 124 -33.13 115.18 -82.89
CA LEU A 124 -33.55 114.12 -81.95
C LEU A 124 -32.66 112.87 -82.03
N THR A 125 -32.05 112.64 -83.19
CA THR A 125 -31.16 111.50 -83.41
C THR A 125 -29.83 111.66 -82.63
N ILE A 126 -29.39 112.91 -82.40
CA ILE A 126 -28.17 113.26 -81.65
C ILE A 126 -28.29 112.91 -80.15
N GLY A 127 -29.39 113.28 -79.49
CA GLY A 127 -29.58 112.97 -78.07
C GLY A 127 -29.66 111.47 -77.80
N ALA A 128 -30.22 110.71 -78.74
CA ALA A 128 -30.34 109.26 -78.67
C ALA A 128 -29.02 108.51 -78.97
N SER A 129 -28.15 109.04 -79.83
CA SER A 129 -26.83 108.44 -80.11
C SER A 129 -25.85 108.64 -78.95
N VAL A 130 -25.80 109.85 -78.37
CA VAL A 130 -24.96 110.15 -77.19
C VAL A 130 -25.40 109.33 -75.97
N SER A 131 -26.71 109.20 -75.72
CA SER A 131 -27.22 108.39 -74.62
C SER A 131 -26.93 106.89 -74.81
N ARG A 132 -26.98 106.39 -76.05
CA ARG A 132 -26.59 105.01 -76.39
C ARG A 132 -25.10 104.76 -76.17
N ALA A 133 -24.24 105.73 -76.47
CA ALA A 133 -22.80 105.63 -76.22
C ALA A 133 -22.48 105.56 -74.72
N ILE A 134 -23.09 106.42 -73.89
CA ILE A 134 -22.92 106.39 -72.43
C ILE A 134 -23.46 105.06 -71.85
N ALA A 135 -24.62 104.59 -72.31
CA ALA A 135 -25.18 103.32 -71.88
C ALA A 135 -24.30 102.11 -72.31
N ALA A 136 -23.72 102.15 -73.51
CA ALA A 136 -22.77 101.13 -73.97
C ALA A 136 -21.50 101.09 -73.10
N ARG A 137 -20.97 102.26 -72.72
CA ARG A 137 -19.79 102.36 -71.83
C ARG A 137 -20.08 101.84 -70.42
N ASN A 138 -21.23 102.18 -69.84
CA ASN A 138 -21.63 101.64 -68.54
C ASN A 138 -21.86 100.12 -68.59
N ASN A 139 -22.41 99.59 -69.69
CA ASN A 139 -22.52 98.14 -69.90
C ASN A 139 -21.15 97.48 -70.04
N TYR A 140 -20.18 98.13 -70.69
CA TYR A 140 -18.80 97.64 -70.77
C TYR A 140 -18.15 97.56 -69.39
N GLU A 141 -18.22 98.62 -68.57
CA GLU A 141 -17.66 98.62 -67.20
C GLU A 141 -18.37 97.59 -66.30
N ALA A 142 -19.69 97.45 -66.40
CA ALA A 142 -20.44 96.43 -65.67
C ALA A 142 -20.05 95.00 -66.09
N ASN A 143 -19.88 94.75 -67.39
CA ASN A 143 -19.42 93.45 -67.92
C ASN A 143 -17.97 93.15 -67.51
N LYS A 144 -17.10 94.16 -67.54
CA LYS A 144 -15.71 94.06 -67.07
C LYS A 144 -15.66 93.72 -65.58
N ALA A 145 -16.42 94.42 -64.74
CA ALA A 145 -16.52 94.14 -63.32
C ALA A 145 -17.10 92.72 -63.04
N SER A 146 -18.12 92.30 -63.78
CA SER A 146 -18.68 90.95 -63.69
C SER A 146 -17.67 89.85 -64.06
N LYS A 147 -16.87 90.06 -65.11
CA LYS A 147 -15.79 89.15 -65.51
C LYS A 147 -14.68 89.11 -64.46
N ILE A 148 -14.20 90.25 -63.97
CA ILE A 148 -13.21 90.34 -62.88
C ILE A 148 -13.72 89.64 -61.62
N GLY A 149 -14.99 89.83 -61.26
CA GLY A 149 -15.64 89.14 -60.14
C GLY A 149 -15.74 87.62 -60.33
N SER A 150 -15.96 87.16 -61.57
CA SER A 150 -15.98 85.73 -61.89
C SER A 150 -14.59 85.09 -61.81
N TYR A 151 -13.54 85.80 -62.23
CA TYR A 151 -12.15 85.35 -62.10
C TYR A 151 -11.71 85.32 -60.64
N ALA A 152 -12.06 86.35 -59.86
CA ALA A 152 -11.81 86.36 -58.42
C ALA A 152 -12.40 85.13 -57.71
N ARG A 153 -13.64 84.77 -58.03
CA ARG A 153 -14.29 83.59 -57.45
C ARG A 153 -13.65 82.29 -57.89
N ARG A 154 -13.15 82.22 -59.13
CA ARG A 154 -12.43 81.05 -59.64
C ARG A 154 -11.07 80.89 -58.97
N GLU A 155 -10.34 81.99 -58.76
CA GLU A 155 -9.09 82.01 -58.00
C GLU A 155 -9.31 81.58 -56.55
N GLN A 156 -10.36 82.07 -55.89
CA GLN A 156 -10.78 81.61 -54.56
C GLN A 156 -11.12 80.12 -54.53
N ASP A 157 -11.81 79.60 -55.56
CA ASP A 157 -12.13 78.18 -55.67
C ASP A 157 -10.86 77.34 -55.89
N TRP A 158 -9.92 77.78 -56.72
CA TRP A 158 -8.62 77.12 -56.87
C TRP A 158 -7.81 77.11 -55.56
N ALA A 159 -7.78 78.23 -54.83
CA ALA A 159 -7.15 78.32 -53.52
C ALA A 159 -7.84 77.38 -52.51
N PHE A 160 -9.17 77.31 -52.52
CA PHE A 160 -9.95 76.39 -51.69
C PHE A 160 -9.67 74.93 -52.02
N GLN A 161 -9.69 74.54 -53.30
CA GLN A 161 -9.39 73.19 -53.76
C GLN A 161 -7.94 72.80 -53.48
N SER A 162 -6.99 73.74 -53.58
CA SER A 162 -5.60 73.53 -53.18
C SER A 162 -5.50 73.28 -51.67
N ASN A 163 -6.16 74.10 -50.85
CA ASN A 163 -6.21 73.95 -49.39
C ASN A 163 -6.84 72.62 -48.95
N LEU A 164 -7.91 72.20 -49.61
CA LEU A 164 -8.57 70.92 -49.37
C LEU A 164 -7.62 69.76 -49.71
N ALA A 165 -6.95 69.82 -50.86
CA ALA A 165 -5.95 68.83 -51.24
C ALA A 165 -4.74 68.83 -50.29
N ALA A 166 -4.29 69.98 -49.79
CA ALA A 166 -3.23 70.11 -48.79
C ALA A 166 -3.63 69.50 -47.44
N GLY A 167 -4.88 69.72 -47.02
CA GLY A 167 -5.50 69.11 -45.84
C GLY A 167 -5.61 67.59 -45.98
N GLU A 168 -6.08 67.09 -47.12
CA GLU A 168 -6.17 65.66 -47.44
C GLU A 168 -4.78 65.00 -47.42
N ILE A 169 -3.75 65.62 -48.01
CA ILE A 169 -2.37 65.11 -47.97
C ILE A 169 -1.86 65.04 -46.52
N THR A 170 -2.08 66.08 -45.73
CA THR A 170 -1.68 66.11 -44.31
C THR A 170 -2.41 65.02 -43.51
N GLN A 171 -3.70 64.79 -43.77
CA GLN A 171 -4.48 63.72 -43.15
C GLN A 171 -3.96 62.34 -43.56
N ILE A 172 -3.66 62.12 -44.84
CA ILE A 172 -3.09 60.87 -45.34
C ILE A 172 -1.73 60.61 -44.69
N PHE A 173 -0.87 61.62 -44.53
CA PHE A 173 0.40 61.44 -43.83
C PHE A 173 0.23 60.96 -42.38
N LYS A 174 -0.75 61.53 -41.66
CA LYS A 174 -1.11 61.04 -40.32
C LYS A 174 -1.67 59.62 -40.33
N GLN A 175 -2.48 59.26 -41.32
CA GLN A 175 -3.02 57.90 -41.46
C GLN A 175 -1.93 56.88 -41.78
N ILE A 176 -0.98 57.22 -42.65
CA ILE A 176 0.20 56.40 -42.97
C ILE A 176 1.04 56.22 -41.70
N ARG A 177 1.31 57.29 -40.95
CA ARG A 177 2.04 57.19 -39.67
C ARG A 177 1.32 56.29 -38.67
N ALA A 178 0.00 56.42 -38.52
CA ALA A 178 -0.80 55.57 -37.66
C ALA A 178 -0.81 54.10 -38.11
N ALA A 179 -0.74 53.83 -39.41
CA ALA A 179 -0.60 52.46 -39.94
C ALA A 179 0.78 51.87 -39.62
N GLN A 180 1.86 52.63 -39.82
CA GLN A 180 3.23 52.21 -39.47
C GLN A 180 3.39 51.93 -37.97
N ILE A 181 2.77 52.74 -37.10
CA ILE A 181 2.75 52.48 -35.65
C ILE A 181 1.99 51.18 -35.33
N ARG A 182 0.84 50.93 -35.98
CA ARG A 182 0.08 49.68 -35.80
C ARG A 182 0.87 48.45 -36.25
N GLU A 183 1.60 48.55 -37.36
CA GLU A 183 2.52 47.50 -37.81
C GLU A 183 3.58 47.21 -36.73
N ALA A 184 4.25 48.24 -36.21
CA ALA A 184 5.26 48.10 -35.16
C ALA A 184 4.69 47.51 -33.85
N ILE A 185 3.47 47.89 -33.46
CA ILE A 185 2.76 47.31 -32.30
C ILE A 185 2.50 45.82 -32.54
N THR A 186 1.96 45.47 -33.72
CA THR A 186 1.62 44.08 -34.06
C THR A 186 2.88 43.21 -34.10
N GLU A 187 3.99 43.72 -34.65
CA GLU A 187 5.27 43.00 -34.65
C GLU A 187 5.78 42.75 -33.22
N ARG A 188 5.60 43.71 -32.32
CA ARG A 188 5.96 43.56 -30.90
C ARG A 188 5.04 42.58 -30.17
N GLU A 189 3.74 42.62 -30.44
CA GLU A 189 2.77 41.65 -29.91
C GLU A 189 3.08 40.24 -30.38
N TRP A 190 3.44 40.06 -31.66
CA TRP A 190 3.88 38.79 -32.20
C TRP A 190 5.14 38.27 -31.50
N LYS A 191 6.16 39.12 -31.29
CA LYS A 191 7.36 38.76 -30.51
C LYS A 191 7.02 38.39 -29.07
N ASN A 192 6.10 39.11 -28.43
CA ASN A 192 5.62 38.79 -27.09
C ASN A 192 4.91 37.43 -27.06
N HIS A 193 4.05 37.13 -28.04
CA HIS A 193 3.38 35.83 -28.14
C HIS A 193 4.36 34.69 -28.37
N GLN A 194 5.37 34.86 -29.23
CA GLN A 194 6.44 33.87 -29.37
C GLN A 194 7.19 33.64 -28.06
N GLN A 195 7.45 34.71 -27.30
CA GLN A 195 8.09 34.59 -26.01
C GLN A 195 7.20 33.88 -24.97
N GLN A 196 5.89 34.13 -24.99
CA GLN A 196 4.91 33.42 -24.16
C GLN A 196 4.85 31.93 -24.50
N MET A 197 4.87 31.57 -25.79
CA MET A 197 4.93 30.17 -26.22
C MET A 197 6.18 29.48 -25.68
N ARG A 198 7.35 30.10 -25.82
CA ARG A 198 8.62 29.56 -25.27
C ARG A 198 8.56 29.40 -23.75
N HIS A 199 7.99 30.38 -23.03
CA HIS A 199 7.81 30.26 -21.59
C HIS A 199 6.85 29.14 -21.19
N ALA A 200 5.78 28.92 -21.96
CA ALA A 200 4.86 27.81 -21.73
C ALA A 200 5.54 26.45 -21.98
N GLU A 201 6.28 26.33 -23.07
CA GLU A 201 7.11 25.15 -23.39
C GLU A 201 8.14 24.88 -22.29
N ASP A 202 8.84 25.90 -21.80
CA ASP A 202 9.80 25.76 -20.70
C ASP A 202 9.16 25.28 -19.39
N VAL A 203 7.95 25.73 -19.09
CA VAL A 203 7.17 25.27 -17.93
C VAL A 203 6.76 23.81 -18.11
N GLU A 204 6.31 23.43 -19.30
CA GLU A 204 5.96 22.05 -19.62
C GLU A 204 7.17 21.14 -19.49
N HIS A 205 8.30 21.45 -20.15
CA HIS A 205 9.55 20.71 -20.05
C HIS A 205 10.00 20.56 -18.60
N PHE A 206 9.93 21.63 -17.81
CA PHE A 206 10.27 21.57 -16.39
C PHE A 206 9.33 20.62 -15.62
N LEU A 207 8.01 20.67 -15.85
CA LEU A 207 7.04 19.82 -15.15
C LEU A 207 7.07 18.36 -15.59
N SER A 208 7.36 18.07 -16.85
CA SER A 208 7.54 16.72 -17.40
C SER A 208 8.85 16.08 -16.92
N GLY A 209 9.78 16.89 -16.42
CA GLY A 209 11.09 16.45 -15.97
C GLY A 209 12.09 16.37 -17.11
N GLU A 210 11.92 17.14 -18.17
CA GLU A 210 12.93 17.44 -19.17
C GLU A 210 13.74 18.68 -18.76
N LYS A 211 14.89 18.92 -19.40
CA LYS A 211 15.68 20.13 -19.15
C LYS A 211 15.01 21.30 -19.85
N ASN A 212 14.67 22.34 -19.11
CA ASN A 212 14.21 23.60 -19.70
C ASN A 212 15.37 24.40 -20.32
N SER A 213 15.06 25.51 -20.98
CA SER A 213 16.04 26.42 -21.61
C SER A 213 17.13 26.94 -20.66
N SER A 214 16.85 26.98 -19.36
CA SER A 214 17.79 27.39 -18.31
C SER A 214 18.65 26.25 -17.76
N GLY A 215 18.49 25.03 -18.30
CA GLY A 215 19.23 23.84 -17.89
C GLY A 215 18.72 23.16 -16.62
N HIS A 216 17.60 23.64 -16.04
CA HIS A 216 16.99 23.07 -14.85
C HIS A 216 15.99 21.97 -15.21
N GLN A 217 15.89 20.97 -14.34
CA GLN A 217 15.02 19.81 -14.52
C GLN A 217 14.36 19.47 -13.20
N LYS A 218 13.04 19.20 -13.22
CA LYS A 218 12.32 18.72 -12.03
C LYS A 218 12.46 17.20 -11.92
N THR A 219 12.82 16.72 -10.74
CA THR A 219 12.92 15.27 -10.45
C THR A 219 11.66 14.72 -9.79
N SER A 220 10.91 15.54 -9.05
CA SER A 220 9.65 15.18 -8.38
C SER A 220 8.44 15.21 -9.33
N THR A 221 8.53 14.42 -10.40
CA THR A 221 7.49 14.31 -11.43
C THR A 221 6.42 13.28 -11.06
N GLN A 222 5.35 13.21 -11.87
CA GLN A 222 4.34 12.17 -11.72
C GLN A 222 4.94 10.75 -11.83
N ALA A 223 5.91 10.55 -12.72
CA ALA A 223 6.59 9.26 -12.87
C ALA A 223 7.37 8.88 -11.60
N PHE A 224 8.05 9.84 -10.96
CA PHE A 224 8.73 9.63 -9.69
C PHE A 224 7.75 9.20 -8.59
N TYR A 225 6.61 9.90 -8.43
CA TYR A 225 5.60 9.52 -7.43
C TYR A 225 4.91 8.19 -7.76
N ALA A 226 4.71 7.87 -9.05
CA ALA A 226 4.16 6.57 -9.47
C ALA A 226 5.12 5.42 -9.14
N TRP A 227 6.42 5.60 -9.40
CA TRP A 227 7.47 4.68 -9.00
C TRP A 227 7.49 4.52 -7.48
N MET A 228 7.54 5.63 -6.73
CA MET A 228 7.57 5.60 -5.26
C MET A 228 6.33 4.91 -4.69
N LYS A 229 5.13 5.19 -5.22
CA LYS A 229 3.89 4.49 -4.84
C LYS A 229 4.02 2.98 -5.05
N ARG A 230 4.56 2.54 -6.19
CA ARG A 230 4.75 1.12 -6.51
C ARG A 230 5.73 0.46 -5.55
N GLU A 231 6.89 1.07 -5.30
CA GLU A 231 7.91 0.53 -4.38
C GLU A 231 7.38 0.47 -2.94
N VAL A 232 6.78 1.57 -2.46
CA VAL A 232 6.19 1.62 -1.11
C VAL A 232 5.08 0.60 -0.95
N LYS A 233 4.19 0.44 -1.93
CA LYS A 233 3.14 -0.57 -1.89
C LYS A 233 3.69 -2.00 -1.84
N GLY A 234 4.74 -2.27 -2.62
CA GLY A 234 5.44 -3.56 -2.61
C GLY A 234 6.04 -3.87 -1.25
N LEU A 235 6.79 -2.92 -0.68
CA LEU A 235 7.38 -3.06 0.66
C LEU A 235 6.31 -3.19 1.75
N TYR A 236 5.25 -2.39 1.68
CA TYR A 236 4.13 -2.41 2.62
C TYR A 236 3.50 -3.81 2.71
N ALA A 237 3.21 -4.43 1.56
CA ALA A 237 2.62 -5.77 1.53
C ALA A 237 3.54 -6.83 2.14
N GLN A 238 4.86 -6.75 1.88
CA GLN A 238 5.84 -7.69 2.44
C GLN A 238 5.97 -7.53 3.96
N VAL A 239 6.09 -6.29 4.45
CA VAL A 239 6.17 -6.00 5.89
C VAL A 239 4.89 -6.44 6.60
N PHE A 240 3.72 -6.19 5.99
CA PHE A 240 2.46 -6.65 6.56
C PHE A 240 2.38 -8.17 6.64
N GLN A 241 2.78 -8.90 5.59
CA GLN A 241 2.79 -10.36 5.61
C GLN A 241 3.69 -10.90 6.72
N PHE A 242 4.89 -10.34 6.87
CA PHE A 242 5.81 -10.71 7.96
C PHE A 242 5.20 -10.47 9.34
N ALA A 243 4.56 -9.30 9.56
CA ALA A 243 3.89 -8.99 10.81
C ALA A 243 2.72 -9.96 11.09
N PHE A 244 1.93 -10.29 10.07
CA PHE A 244 0.84 -11.25 10.19
C PHE A 244 1.34 -12.67 10.50
N ASP A 245 2.44 -13.11 9.90
CA ASP A 245 3.04 -14.42 10.18
C ASP A 245 3.52 -14.51 11.64
N ILE A 246 4.11 -13.44 12.18
CA ILE A 246 4.48 -13.34 13.60
C ILE A 246 3.24 -13.36 14.49
N ALA A 247 2.20 -12.59 14.14
CA ALA A 247 0.95 -12.58 14.89
C ALA A 247 0.32 -13.99 14.93
N LYS A 248 0.34 -14.74 13.82
CA LYS A 248 -0.13 -16.12 13.77
C LYS A 248 0.74 -17.08 14.60
N LYS A 249 2.04 -16.82 14.78
CA LYS A 249 2.86 -17.56 15.76
C LYS A 249 2.41 -17.29 17.19
N ALA A 250 2.11 -16.02 17.53
CA ALA A 250 1.58 -15.65 18.83
C ALA A 250 0.20 -16.28 19.11
N GLU A 251 -0.69 -16.32 18.12
CA GLU A 251 -1.99 -17.01 18.23
C GLU A 251 -1.83 -18.51 18.50
N ARG A 252 -0.90 -19.18 17.79
CA ARG A 252 -0.59 -20.60 18.06
C ARG A 252 0.00 -20.81 19.46
N ALA A 253 0.85 -19.89 19.93
CA ALA A 253 1.39 -19.95 21.29
C ALA A 253 0.27 -19.82 22.32
N LEU A 254 -0.66 -18.88 22.16
CA LEU A 254 -1.84 -18.74 23.02
C LEU A 254 -2.70 -20.00 23.01
N GLN A 255 -3.00 -20.55 21.83
CA GLN A 255 -3.77 -21.79 21.69
C GLN A 255 -3.10 -22.96 22.40
N HIS A 256 -1.77 -23.06 22.29
CA HIS A 256 -0.98 -24.06 22.98
C HIS A 256 -0.99 -23.85 24.49
N GLU A 257 -0.70 -22.65 24.99
CA GLU A 257 -0.63 -22.36 26.42
C GLU A 257 -1.97 -22.53 27.14
N LEU A 258 -3.07 -22.04 26.55
CA LEU A 258 -4.42 -22.24 27.10
C LEU A 258 -4.99 -23.64 26.80
N GLY A 259 -4.35 -24.38 25.88
CA GLY A 259 -4.73 -25.71 25.41
C GLY A 259 -6.12 -25.76 24.76
N ASN A 260 -6.49 -24.70 24.05
CA ASN A 260 -7.72 -24.63 23.27
C ASN A 260 -7.40 -24.20 21.82
N PRO A 261 -7.44 -25.11 20.83
CA PRO A 261 -7.10 -24.81 19.44
C PRO A 261 -8.16 -23.96 18.73
N ASP A 262 -9.38 -23.86 19.27
CA ASP A 262 -10.48 -23.12 18.65
C ASP A 262 -10.41 -21.61 18.93
N LEU A 263 -9.51 -21.18 19.82
CA LEU A 263 -9.27 -19.76 20.13
C LEU A 263 -8.55 -19.08 18.97
N SER A 264 -9.30 -18.43 18.10
CA SER A 264 -8.79 -17.66 16.96
C SER A 264 -9.28 -16.21 17.05
N TYR A 265 -8.34 -15.27 16.98
CA TYR A 265 -8.61 -13.83 17.04
C TYR A 265 -8.23 -13.13 15.73
N LEU A 266 -7.26 -13.70 15.01
CA LEU A 266 -6.71 -13.11 13.79
C LEU A 266 -7.52 -13.52 12.56
N GLN A 267 -8.08 -12.53 11.88
CA GLN A 267 -8.88 -12.70 10.68
C GLN A 267 -8.02 -12.79 9.42
N PHE A 268 -8.60 -13.31 8.34
CA PHE A 268 -7.99 -13.23 7.01
C PHE A 268 -8.45 -11.96 6.30
N GLY A 269 -7.63 -11.44 5.39
CA GLY A 269 -8.03 -10.33 4.51
C GLY A 269 -7.87 -8.92 5.09
N TYR A 270 -6.95 -8.69 6.04
CA TYR A 270 -6.66 -7.35 6.57
C TYR A 270 -6.28 -6.31 5.50
N LEU A 271 -5.62 -6.76 4.42
CA LEU A 271 -5.24 -5.92 3.27
C LEU A 271 -6.41 -5.62 2.31
N ALA A 272 -7.62 -6.15 2.57
CA ALA A 272 -8.78 -5.86 1.74
C ALA A 272 -9.21 -4.38 1.86
N GLY A 273 -9.51 -3.75 0.72
CA GLY A 273 -9.98 -2.37 0.64
C GLY A 273 -9.07 -1.47 -0.20
N LYS A 274 -9.06 -0.16 0.10
CA LYS A 274 -8.30 0.85 -0.64
C LYS A 274 -6.80 0.69 -0.40
N GLU A 275 -6.14 -0.07 -1.26
CA GLU A 275 -4.67 -0.28 -1.27
C GLU A 275 -4.13 -0.89 0.03
N GLY A 276 -4.98 -1.56 0.82
CA GLY A 276 -4.62 -2.16 2.11
C GLY A 276 -4.35 -1.15 3.23
N LEU A 277 -4.74 0.12 3.07
CA LEU A 277 -4.61 1.12 4.14
C LEU A 277 -5.36 0.67 5.41
N PHE A 278 -4.79 1.00 6.57
CA PHE A 278 -5.26 0.61 7.91
C PHE A 278 -5.18 -0.89 8.25
N ALA A 279 -4.50 -1.71 7.45
CA ALA A 279 -4.35 -3.13 7.76
C ALA A 279 -3.55 -3.34 9.07
N GLY A 280 -2.52 -2.52 9.31
CA GLY A 280 -1.71 -2.57 10.52
C GLY A 280 -2.51 -2.28 11.78
N GLU A 281 -3.35 -1.25 11.76
CA GLU A 281 -4.19 -0.83 12.90
C GLU A 281 -5.26 -1.89 13.22
N LYS A 282 -5.86 -2.51 12.20
CA LYS A 282 -6.79 -3.63 12.39
C LYS A 282 -6.10 -4.83 13.03
N LEU A 283 -4.94 -5.22 12.49
CA LEU A 283 -4.14 -6.32 13.04
C LEU A 283 -3.72 -6.03 14.48
N TYR A 284 -3.29 -4.80 14.77
CA TYR A 284 -2.90 -4.38 16.11
C TYR A 284 -4.06 -4.49 17.11
N LEU A 285 -5.26 -4.06 16.73
CA LEU A 285 -6.44 -4.18 17.58
C LEU A 285 -6.76 -5.65 17.91
N ASP A 286 -6.70 -6.54 16.92
CA ASP A 286 -6.98 -7.96 17.16
C ASP A 286 -5.88 -8.64 18.00
N ILE A 287 -4.62 -8.24 17.86
CA ILE A 287 -3.54 -8.65 18.77
C ILE A 287 -3.83 -8.17 20.20
N LYS A 288 -4.31 -6.94 20.40
CA LYS A 288 -4.68 -6.44 21.73
C LYS A 288 -5.88 -7.18 22.33
N ARG A 289 -6.86 -7.58 21.51
CA ARG A 289 -7.96 -8.44 21.98
C ARG A 289 -7.46 -9.81 22.40
N MET A 290 -6.54 -10.39 21.62
CA MET A 290 -5.90 -11.66 21.93
C MET A 290 -5.12 -11.59 23.25
N GLU A 291 -4.37 -10.51 23.48
CA GLU A 291 -3.63 -10.25 24.73
C GLU A 291 -4.57 -10.13 25.93
N MET A 292 -5.66 -9.37 25.81
CA MET A 292 -6.66 -9.26 26.88
C MET A 292 -7.31 -10.60 27.20
N ALA A 293 -7.69 -11.37 26.17
CA ALA A 293 -8.28 -12.68 26.37
C ALA A 293 -7.31 -13.66 27.02
N TYR A 294 -6.00 -13.56 26.74
CA TYR A 294 -4.99 -14.34 27.44
C TYR A 294 -4.98 -14.01 28.94
N HIS A 295 -5.00 -12.73 29.32
CA HIS A 295 -5.03 -12.33 30.72
C HIS A 295 -6.29 -12.81 31.46
N ASP A 296 -7.44 -12.84 30.79
CA ASP A 296 -8.71 -13.27 31.39
C ASP A 296 -8.80 -14.81 31.55
N LEU A 297 -8.30 -15.54 30.55
CA LEU A 297 -8.39 -17.01 30.48
C LEU A 297 -7.21 -17.71 31.18
N ASN A 298 -6.05 -17.06 31.30
CA ASN A 298 -4.89 -17.60 32.00
C ASN A 298 -5.08 -17.50 33.52
N GLN A 299 -5.84 -18.46 34.04
CA GLN A 299 -6.12 -18.60 35.46
C GLN A 299 -5.21 -19.66 36.08
N ARG A 300 -4.99 -19.56 37.39
CA ARG A 300 -4.14 -20.50 38.11
C ARG A 300 -4.82 -21.87 38.18
N GLU A 301 -4.22 -22.84 37.49
CA GLU A 301 -4.59 -24.25 37.58
C GLU A 301 -3.98 -24.90 38.83
N TYR A 302 -4.45 -26.09 39.21
CA TYR A 302 -3.84 -26.83 40.31
C TYR A 302 -2.48 -27.34 39.87
N GLU A 303 -1.43 -26.97 40.59
CA GLU A 303 -0.06 -27.44 40.35
C GLU A 303 0.19 -28.68 41.22
N LEU A 304 0.41 -29.83 40.59
CA LEU A 304 0.65 -31.10 41.26
C LEU A 304 2.03 -31.67 40.90
N THR A 305 2.61 -32.40 41.84
CA THR A 305 3.84 -33.18 41.61
C THR A 305 3.54 -34.64 41.88
N LYS A 306 3.83 -35.50 40.90
CA LYS A 306 3.71 -36.96 41.05
C LYS A 306 5.04 -37.62 40.73
N HIS A 307 5.40 -38.59 41.56
CA HIS A 307 6.58 -39.43 41.35
C HIS A 307 6.11 -40.81 40.94
N VAL A 308 6.52 -41.24 39.76
CA VAL A 308 6.04 -42.47 39.13
C VAL A 308 7.18 -43.46 39.10
N SER A 309 7.06 -44.50 39.92
CA SER A 309 7.99 -45.63 39.99
C SER A 309 7.69 -46.63 38.88
N LEU A 310 8.67 -46.94 38.03
CA LEU A 310 8.52 -47.96 36.99
C LEU A 310 8.26 -49.35 37.61
N LEU A 311 8.88 -49.64 38.76
CA LEU A 311 8.63 -50.87 39.52
C LEU A 311 7.15 -51.04 39.93
N GLN A 312 6.45 -49.94 40.23
CA GLN A 312 5.03 -49.95 40.59
C GLN A 312 4.10 -49.93 39.37
N VAL A 313 4.48 -49.20 38.32
CA VAL A 313 3.62 -49.06 37.13
C VAL A 313 3.70 -50.29 36.24
N ASN A 314 4.90 -50.72 35.89
CA ASN A 314 5.12 -51.87 35.04
C ASN A 314 6.44 -52.55 35.42
N PRO A 315 6.42 -53.48 36.39
CA PRO A 315 7.64 -54.15 36.84
C PRO A 315 8.33 -54.96 35.75
N MET A 316 7.57 -55.51 34.80
CA MET A 316 8.13 -56.27 33.68
C MET A 316 8.93 -55.37 32.74
N ALA A 317 8.51 -54.12 32.54
CA ALA A 317 9.27 -53.14 31.77
C ALA A 317 10.61 -52.80 32.45
N LEU A 318 10.66 -52.75 33.79
CA LEU A 318 11.92 -52.56 34.52
C LEU A 318 12.88 -53.75 34.31
N LEU A 319 12.37 -54.99 34.37
CA LEU A 319 13.19 -56.18 34.07
C LEU A 319 13.69 -56.18 32.62
N GLN A 320 12.84 -55.77 31.68
CA GLN A 320 13.21 -55.59 30.28
C GLN A 320 14.35 -54.56 30.15
N LEU A 321 14.21 -53.39 30.79
CA LEU A 321 15.22 -52.33 30.78
C LEU A 321 16.57 -52.82 31.32
N ARG A 322 16.58 -53.59 32.42
CA ARG A 322 17.82 -54.16 32.97
C ARG A 322 18.46 -55.19 32.03
N ALA A 323 17.64 -55.99 31.34
CA ALA A 323 18.11 -57.07 30.50
C ALA A 323 18.61 -56.57 29.13
N THR A 324 17.84 -55.73 28.45
CA THR A 324 18.09 -55.28 27.07
C THR A 324 18.62 -53.86 26.97
N GLY A 325 18.43 -53.02 28.01
CA GLY A 325 18.67 -51.58 27.95
C GLY A 325 17.51 -50.80 27.31
N PHE A 326 16.36 -51.43 27.06
CA PHE A 326 15.24 -50.77 26.38
C PHE A 326 13.91 -51.20 26.97
N CYS A 327 12.99 -50.25 27.20
CA CYS A 327 11.62 -50.57 27.58
C CYS A 327 10.63 -49.48 27.18
N THR A 328 9.36 -49.85 27.14
CA THR A 328 8.24 -48.92 26.95
C THR A 328 7.31 -49.02 28.14
N VAL A 329 6.83 -47.87 28.65
CA VAL A 329 5.90 -47.77 29.76
C VAL A 329 4.72 -46.86 29.39
N LEU A 330 3.52 -47.29 29.74
CA LEU A 330 2.29 -46.52 29.61
C LEU A 330 1.92 -45.92 30.97
N LEU A 331 1.76 -44.61 31.01
CA LEU A 331 1.18 -43.89 32.15
C LEU A 331 -0.30 -43.67 31.86
N ALA A 332 -1.14 -44.52 32.45
CA ALA A 332 -2.57 -44.51 32.24
C ALA A 332 -3.27 -43.44 33.11
N GLU A 333 -4.55 -43.14 32.81
CA GLU A 333 -5.30 -42.07 33.49
C GLU A 333 -5.56 -42.38 34.97
N GLU A 334 -5.84 -43.65 35.28
CA GLU A 334 -6.14 -44.12 36.64
C GLU A 334 -4.98 -43.92 37.61
N LEU A 335 -3.74 -43.88 37.12
CA LEU A 335 -2.57 -43.57 37.93
C LEU A 335 -2.69 -42.17 38.56
N PHE A 336 -3.23 -41.20 37.83
CA PHE A 336 -3.44 -39.83 38.33
C PHE A 336 -4.74 -39.69 39.12
N ASP A 337 -5.74 -40.53 38.83
CA ASP A 337 -7.00 -40.57 39.59
C ASP A 337 -6.82 -41.12 41.01
N MET A 338 -5.81 -41.96 41.24
CA MET A 338 -5.43 -42.40 42.60
C MET A 338 -5.05 -41.24 43.53
N ASP A 339 -4.47 -40.15 43.00
CA ASP A 339 -4.05 -38.99 43.80
C ASP A 339 -5.15 -37.93 43.89
N GLY A 340 -5.86 -37.70 42.78
CA GLY A 340 -6.87 -36.65 42.64
C GLY A 340 -7.96 -37.08 41.66
N PRO A 341 -8.96 -37.86 42.12
CA PRO A 341 -10.06 -38.29 41.26
C PRO A 341 -10.94 -37.09 40.90
N GLY A 342 -11.39 -37.03 39.64
CA GLY A 342 -12.21 -35.94 39.14
C GLY A 342 -11.44 -34.74 38.60
N HIS A 343 -10.10 -34.78 38.59
CA HIS A 343 -9.30 -33.80 37.86
C HIS A 343 -9.29 -34.13 36.35
N TYR A 344 -9.44 -33.10 35.51
CA TYR A 344 -9.30 -33.21 34.06
C TYR A 344 -8.30 -32.18 33.54
N PHE A 345 -8.08 -32.14 32.22
CA PHE A 345 -7.17 -31.21 31.57
C PHE A 345 -5.75 -31.24 32.16
N ARG A 346 -5.23 -32.46 32.40
CA ARG A 346 -3.93 -32.66 33.04
C ARG A 346 -2.80 -32.47 32.04
N ARG A 347 -1.96 -31.45 32.23
CA ARG A 347 -0.88 -31.08 31.32
C ARG A 347 0.46 -30.99 32.02
N ILE A 348 1.48 -31.57 31.42
CA ILE A 348 2.84 -31.60 31.96
C ILE A 348 3.42 -30.19 31.93
N LYS A 349 4.07 -29.79 33.03
CA LYS A 349 4.89 -28.58 33.10
C LYS A 349 6.38 -28.92 32.99
N THR A 350 6.83 -29.96 33.69
CA THR A 350 8.20 -30.46 33.63
C THR A 350 8.26 -31.96 33.87
N VAL A 351 9.22 -32.63 33.24
CA VAL A 351 9.58 -34.03 33.52
C VAL A 351 11.04 -34.10 33.91
N SER A 352 11.35 -34.84 34.96
CA SER A 352 12.71 -35.23 35.30
C SER A 352 12.77 -36.72 35.68
N ILE A 353 13.95 -37.31 35.60
CA ILE A 353 14.17 -38.73 35.86
C ILE A 353 15.22 -38.91 36.95
N SER A 354 14.96 -39.85 37.85
CA SER A 354 15.96 -40.42 38.74
C SER A 354 16.10 -41.93 38.50
N ILE A 355 17.33 -42.40 38.34
CA ILE A 355 17.69 -43.81 38.16
C ILE A 355 18.61 -44.19 39.33
N PRO A 356 18.06 -44.60 40.48
CA PRO A 356 18.87 -45.13 41.58
C PRO A 356 19.59 -46.41 41.13
N CYS A 357 20.89 -46.32 40.91
CA CYS A 357 21.76 -47.44 40.54
C CYS A 357 23.17 -47.29 41.13
N VAL A 358 24.00 -48.31 40.97
CA VAL A 358 25.41 -48.29 41.39
C VAL A 358 26.27 -48.13 40.13
N SER A 359 26.55 -46.88 39.74
CA SER A 359 27.28 -46.56 38.49
C SER A 359 28.81 -46.45 38.64
N GLY A 360 29.34 -46.41 39.86
CA GLY A 360 30.77 -46.19 40.11
C GLY A 360 31.18 -44.70 40.00
N PRO A 361 32.35 -44.31 40.53
CA PRO A 361 32.78 -42.91 40.54
C PRO A 361 33.06 -42.39 39.12
N HIS A 362 32.63 -41.15 38.83
CA HIS A 362 32.80 -40.47 37.53
C HIS A 362 32.16 -41.15 36.31
N THR A 363 31.30 -42.15 36.50
CA THR A 363 30.51 -42.77 35.43
C THR A 363 29.16 -42.06 35.30
N SER A 364 28.80 -41.66 34.08
CA SER A 364 27.49 -41.06 33.80
C SER A 364 26.40 -42.13 33.66
N VAL A 365 25.19 -41.78 34.07
CA VAL A 365 24.00 -42.61 33.88
C VAL A 365 23.22 -42.02 32.72
N ASN A 366 23.55 -42.47 31.50
CA ASN A 366 22.91 -41.97 30.29
C ASN A 366 21.70 -42.82 29.90
N CYS A 367 20.51 -42.26 30.10
CA CYS A 367 19.25 -42.81 29.65
C CYS A 367 18.49 -41.76 28.84
N THR A 368 18.06 -42.15 27.64
CA THR A 368 17.17 -41.37 26.78
C THR A 368 15.73 -41.69 27.13
N LEU A 369 14.94 -40.67 27.45
CA LEU A 369 13.50 -40.75 27.63
C LEU A 369 12.82 -40.06 26.44
N THR A 370 11.97 -40.80 25.74
CA THR A 370 11.21 -40.29 24.59
C THR A 370 9.72 -40.44 24.83
N MET A 371 8.94 -39.38 24.60
CA MET A 371 7.48 -39.47 24.62
C MET A 371 6.99 -39.93 23.24
N LEU A 372 6.32 -41.08 23.19
CA LEU A 372 5.75 -41.65 21.96
C LEU A 372 4.34 -41.13 21.69
N LYS A 373 3.53 -41.02 22.73
CA LYS A 373 2.14 -40.57 22.68
C LYS A 373 1.80 -39.79 23.93
N SER A 374 0.98 -38.75 23.80
CA SER A 374 0.28 -38.16 24.95
C SER A 374 -1.18 -37.90 24.65
N SER A 375 -2.00 -37.85 25.70
CA SER A 375 -3.44 -37.61 25.62
C SER A 375 -3.89 -36.69 26.76
N ILE A 376 -4.76 -35.74 26.44
CA ILE A 376 -5.36 -34.80 27.39
C ILE A 376 -6.88 -34.99 27.37
N ARG A 377 -7.49 -35.22 28.54
CA ARG A 377 -8.95 -35.11 28.71
C ARG A 377 -9.34 -33.63 28.70
N LYS A 378 -9.91 -33.15 27.59
CA LYS A 378 -10.31 -31.75 27.36
C LYS A 378 -11.48 -31.30 28.22
N ASN A 379 -12.46 -32.20 28.41
CA ASN A 379 -13.75 -31.87 29.01
C ASN A 379 -14.05 -32.72 30.24
N SER A 380 -14.78 -32.15 31.20
CA SER A 380 -15.29 -32.86 32.38
C SER A 380 -16.59 -33.63 32.12
N SER A 381 -17.16 -33.53 30.92
CA SER A 381 -18.40 -34.21 30.53
C SER A 381 -18.23 -35.72 30.44
N LEU A 382 -19.25 -36.46 30.88
CA LEU A 382 -19.36 -37.91 30.72
C LEU A 382 -20.23 -38.21 29.49
N VAL A 383 -19.76 -39.06 28.58
CA VAL A 383 -20.56 -39.56 27.45
C VAL A 383 -21.23 -40.85 27.93
N GLY A 384 -22.56 -40.93 27.86
CA GLY A 384 -23.30 -42.10 28.32
C GLY A 384 -23.15 -42.44 29.82
N ASN A 385 -22.75 -41.46 30.65
CA ASN A 385 -22.34 -41.66 32.05
C ASN A 385 -21.13 -42.59 32.25
N ILE A 386 -20.32 -42.80 31.21
CA ILE A 386 -19.14 -43.67 31.27
C ILE A 386 -17.89 -42.80 31.42
N TYR A 387 -17.09 -43.08 32.46
CA TYR A 387 -15.81 -42.38 32.68
C TYR A 387 -14.73 -42.82 31.70
N ALA A 388 -14.62 -44.14 31.49
CA ALA A 388 -13.61 -44.74 30.64
C ALA A 388 -13.66 -44.17 29.21
N ARG A 389 -12.49 -44.16 28.58
CA ARG A 389 -12.35 -43.73 27.19
C ARG A 389 -13.01 -44.75 26.27
N GLU A 390 -13.85 -44.28 25.34
CA GLU A 390 -14.52 -45.14 24.36
C GLU A 390 -13.82 -45.04 23.00
N GLY A 391 -13.00 -46.05 22.68
CA GLY A 391 -12.31 -46.14 21.40
C GLY A 391 -11.27 -45.03 21.15
N ALA A 392 -10.81 -44.96 19.89
CA ALA A 392 -9.81 -43.98 19.47
C ALA A 392 -10.41 -42.58 19.29
N GLU A 393 -11.63 -42.50 18.75
CA GLU A 393 -12.34 -41.27 18.37
C GLU A 393 -13.26 -40.76 19.50
N ASP A 394 -12.69 -40.48 20.68
CA ASP A 394 -13.43 -39.87 21.79
C ASP A 394 -13.16 -38.36 21.84
N GLY A 395 -14.18 -37.55 21.52
CA GLY A 395 -14.07 -36.08 21.49
C GLY A 395 -13.71 -35.43 22.83
N ARG A 396 -13.85 -36.16 23.95
CA ARG A 396 -13.39 -35.71 25.28
C ARG A 396 -11.88 -35.71 25.40
N PHE A 397 -11.16 -36.43 24.54
CA PHE A 397 -9.71 -36.55 24.57
C PHE A 397 -9.08 -35.82 23.39
N SER A 398 -7.85 -35.35 23.59
CA SER A 398 -6.98 -34.81 22.55
C SER A 398 -5.69 -35.61 22.54
N ASP A 399 -5.52 -36.45 21.54
CA ASP A 399 -4.32 -37.25 21.38
C ASP A 399 -3.28 -36.53 20.53
N HIS A 400 -2.03 -36.58 20.99
CA HIS A 400 -0.87 -36.04 20.30
C HIS A 400 0.13 -37.17 20.04
N PHE A 401 0.41 -37.42 18.76
CA PHE A 401 1.30 -38.49 18.28
C PHE A 401 2.57 -37.96 17.58
N GLY A 402 2.66 -36.64 17.37
CA GLY A 402 3.41 -36.05 16.25
C GLY A 402 4.76 -35.41 16.56
N SER A 403 5.21 -35.36 17.81
CA SER A 403 6.52 -34.81 18.15
C SER A 403 7.21 -35.74 19.13
N LEU A 404 8.02 -36.66 18.60
CA LEU A 404 8.96 -37.47 19.38
C LEU A 404 9.97 -36.51 20.04
N GLN A 405 9.58 -35.95 21.18
CA GLN A 405 10.47 -35.18 22.01
C GLN A 405 11.24 -36.16 22.91
N SER A 406 12.50 -35.86 23.17
CA SER A 406 13.33 -36.67 24.04
C SER A 406 14.19 -35.81 24.94
N ILE A 407 14.53 -36.37 26.10
CA ILE A 407 15.54 -35.85 27.00
C ILE A 407 16.55 -36.95 27.30
N VAL A 408 17.77 -36.55 27.66
CA VAL A 408 18.84 -37.49 28.02
C VAL A 408 19.36 -37.15 29.42
N THR A 409 19.47 -38.16 30.25
CA THR A 409 20.04 -38.06 31.60
C THR A 409 21.57 -38.14 31.55
N SER A 410 22.24 -37.53 32.53
CA SER A 410 23.70 -37.54 32.67
C SER A 410 24.13 -38.00 34.06
N SER A 411 23.49 -37.47 35.11
CA SER A 411 23.71 -37.86 36.50
C SER A 411 22.80 -39.02 36.91
N GLY A 412 21.60 -39.09 36.32
CA GLY A 412 20.55 -40.01 36.74
C GLY A 412 19.90 -39.61 38.07
N GLN A 413 20.07 -38.36 38.54
CA GLN A 413 19.44 -37.85 39.76
C GLN A 413 18.62 -36.60 39.47
N ASN A 414 17.30 -36.74 39.44
CA ASN A 414 16.34 -35.67 39.15
C ASN A 414 16.71 -34.86 37.88
N ASP A 415 17.22 -35.53 36.86
CA ASP A 415 17.69 -34.92 35.63
C ASP A 415 16.51 -34.57 34.72
N SER A 416 16.38 -33.30 34.33
CA SER A 416 15.37 -32.85 33.36
C SER A 416 15.87 -32.83 31.91
N GLY A 417 17.11 -33.28 31.67
CA GLY A 417 17.78 -33.18 30.36
C GLY A 417 18.19 -31.77 29.94
N LEU A 418 18.16 -30.82 30.87
CA LEU A 418 18.66 -29.46 30.71
C LEU A 418 19.77 -29.22 31.74
N PHE A 419 20.70 -28.31 31.46
CA PHE A 419 21.72 -27.91 32.43
C PHE A 419 21.11 -27.18 33.63
N GLU A 420 20.12 -26.32 33.38
CA GLU A 420 19.34 -25.61 34.40
C GLU A 420 17.87 -25.63 34.02
N THR A 421 17.01 -26.10 34.93
CA THR A 421 15.56 -26.12 34.73
C THR A 421 14.95 -24.80 35.19
N ASN A 422 14.84 -23.84 34.29
CA ASN A 422 14.26 -22.52 34.59
C ASN A 422 12.81 -22.40 34.08
N LEU A 423 11.86 -22.18 34.99
CA LEU A 423 10.43 -22.00 34.66
C LEU A 423 10.13 -20.63 33.99
N ARG A 424 11.11 -19.73 33.92
CA ARG A 424 11.01 -18.40 33.29
C ARG A 424 11.82 -18.30 31.98
N ASP A 425 12.17 -19.42 31.36
CA ASP A 425 12.76 -19.40 30.01
C ASP A 425 11.71 -18.92 28.98
N GLU A 426 12.16 -18.27 27.92
CA GLU A 426 11.33 -17.83 26.79
C GLU A 426 10.87 -19.02 25.91
N ARG A 427 11.53 -20.17 26.06
CA ARG A 427 11.21 -21.42 25.36
C ARG A 427 10.49 -22.38 26.28
N TYR A 428 9.58 -23.16 25.70
CA TYR A 428 8.93 -24.26 26.40
C TYR A 428 9.94 -25.30 26.88
N LEU A 429 9.70 -25.81 28.09
CA LEU A 429 10.47 -26.90 28.66
C LEU A 429 10.15 -28.22 27.95
N PRO A 430 11.04 -29.22 28.06
CA PRO A 430 10.75 -30.53 27.50
C PRO A 430 9.42 -31.10 27.99
N PHE A 431 8.58 -31.52 27.03
CA PHE A 431 7.24 -32.07 27.24
C PHE A 431 6.21 -31.11 27.83
N GLU A 432 6.52 -29.82 27.92
CA GLU A 432 5.61 -28.82 28.44
C GLU A 432 4.34 -28.72 27.57
N GLY A 433 3.19 -28.75 28.23
CA GLY A 433 1.88 -28.68 27.59
C GLY A 433 1.34 -30.02 27.10
N SER A 434 2.16 -31.08 27.05
CA SER A 434 1.73 -32.43 26.70
C SER A 434 0.83 -33.06 27.77
N GLY A 435 0.02 -34.04 27.38
CA GLY A 435 -0.86 -34.74 28.32
C GLY A 435 -0.12 -35.69 29.26
N VAL A 436 -0.59 -35.80 30.51
CA VAL A 436 0.01 -36.73 31.49
C VAL A 436 -0.27 -38.20 31.16
N VAL A 437 -1.40 -38.48 30.50
CA VAL A 437 -1.71 -39.81 29.99
C VAL A 437 -0.83 -40.03 28.77
N SER A 438 0.22 -40.82 28.92
CA SER A 438 1.32 -40.81 27.95
C SER A 438 2.07 -42.13 27.89
N GLU A 439 2.60 -42.44 26.72
CA GLU A 439 3.45 -43.59 26.47
C GLU A 439 4.90 -43.13 26.31
N TRP A 440 5.79 -43.76 27.06
CA TRP A 440 7.19 -43.37 27.17
C TRP A 440 8.10 -44.53 26.82
N GLN A 441 9.18 -44.20 26.13
CA GLN A 441 10.26 -45.12 25.80
C GLN A 441 11.50 -44.71 26.58
N LEU A 442 12.12 -45.69 27.26
CA LEU A 442 13.39 -45.52 27.94
C LEU A 442 14.45 -46.37 27.24
N GLN A 443 15.58 -45.74 26.92
CA GLN A 443 16.70 -46.39 26.24
C GLN A 443 18.01 -46.07 26.95
N LEU A 444 18.72 -47.12 27.36
CA LEU A 444 20.08 -47.12 27.87
C LEU A 444 21.02 -47.66 26.78
N PRO A 445 22.31 -47.25 26.74
CA PRO A 445 23.30 -47.82 25.83
C PRO A 445 23.41 -49.35 26.00
N ALA A 446 23.09 -50.12 24.97
CA ALA A 446 23.06 -51.59 25.05
C ALA A 446 24.39 -52.25 24.66
N GLU A 447 25.09 -51.69 23.67
CA GLU A 447 26.32 -52.25 23.10
C GLU A 447 27.51 -52.16 24.06
N ILE A 448 27.71 -50.98 24.67
CA ILE A 448 28.77 -50.72 25.64
C ILE A 448 28.10 -50.24 26.93
N ARG A 449 27.94 -51.15 27.88
CA ARG A 449 27.39 -50.85 29.21
C ARG A 449 28.48 -50.27 30.10
N GLN A 450 28.35 -48.99 30.47
CA GLN A 450 29.32 -48.32 31.34
C GLN A 450 29.21 -48.75 32.81
N PHE A 451 28.07 -49.28 33.22
CA PHE A 451 27.84 -49.86 34.54
C PHE A 451 26.91 -51.06 34.46
N ASP A 452 26.81 -51.83 35.54
CA ASP A 452 25.92 -52.99 35.59
C ASP A 452 24.46 -52.57 35.80
N TYR A 453 23.63 -52.77 34.77
CA TYR A 453 22.20 -52.45 34.80
C TYR A 453 21.41 -53.28 35.81
N ASN A 454 21.95 -54.41 36.29
CA ASN A 454 21.30 -55.16 37.36
C ASN A 454 21.26 -54.39 38.69
N THR A 455 22.11 -53.38 38.84
CA THR A 455 22.15 -52.51 40.03
C THR A 455 21.06 -51.43 40.02
N ILE A 456 20.34 -51.24 38.90
CA ILE A 456 19.24 -50.27 38.81
C ILE A 456 18.12 -50.74 39.73
N ALA A 457 17.89 -50.07 40.85
CA ALA A 457 16.84 -50.45 41.80
C ALA A 457 15.44 -50.14 41.23
N ASP A 458 15.29 -48.96 40.63
CA ASP A 458 14.05 -48.48 40.03
C ASP A 458 14.36 -47.37 39.00
N VAL A 459 13.35 -46.94 38.26
CA VAL A 459 13.37 -45.70 37.48
C VAL A 459 12.18 -44.86 37.90
N ILE A 460 12.46 -43.65 38.40
CA ILE A 460 11.45 -42.74 38.93
C ILE A 460 11.30 -41.58 37.95
N VAL A 461 10.11 -41.44 37.38
CA VAL A 461 9.74 -40.29 36.57
C VAL A 461 9.05 -39.28 37.48
N HIS A 462 9.66 -38.12 37.64
CA HIS A 462 9.09 -37.00 38.38
C HIS A 462 8.32 -36.11 37.40
N LEU A 463 7.00 -36.11 37.53
CA LEU A 463 6.09 -35.30 36.74
C LEU A 463 5.61 -34.12 37.58
N ARG A 464 5.83 -32.90 37.08
CA ARG A 464 5.09 -31.73 37.54
C ARG A 464 4.06 -31.40 36.47
N TYR A 465 2.80 -31.30 36.86
CA TYR A 465 1.71 -31.09 35.92
C TYR A 465 0.66 -30.17 36.52
N THR A 466 -0.14 -29.56 35.66
CA THR A 466 -1.31 -28.78 36.04
C THR A 466 -2.58 -29.56 35.79
N ALA A 467 -3.65 -29.25 36.53
CA ALA A 467 -4.96 -29.87 36.35
C ALA A 467 -6.12 -28.92 36.71
N ARG A 468 -7.32 -29.24 36.23
CA ARG A 468 -8.57 -28.53 36.52
C ARG A 468 -9.57 -29.43 37.25
N GLU A 469 -10.42 -28.84 38.08
CA GLU A 469 -11.47 -29.54 38.84
C GLU A 469 -12.69 -29.85 37.96
N GLY A 470 -13.03 -31.13 37.79
CA GLY A 470 -14.15 -31.59 36.97
C GLY A 470 -15.47 -31.77 37.73
N GLY A 471 -15.48 -31.55 39.04
CA GLY A 471 -16.68 -31.60 39.88
C GLY A 471 -17.05 -33.00 40.36
N GLY A 472 -18.07 -33.05 41.23
CA GLY A 472 -18.44 -34.27 41.96
C GLY A 472 -18.89 -35.44 41.08
N LEU A 473 -19.55 -35.16 39.95
CA LEU A 473 -19.99 -36.20 39.02
C LEU A 473 -18.81 -36.94 38.39
N LEU A 474 -17.84 -36.19 37.84
CA LEU A 474 -16.64 -36.79 37.25
C LEU A 474 -15.83 -37.56 38.29
N ARG A 475 -15.72 -37.00 39.51
CA ARG A 475 -15.02 -37.65 40.63
C ARG A 475 -15.64 -39.01 40.99
N ASN A 476 -16.96 -39.07 41.11
CA ASN A 476 -17.65 -40.31 41.50
C ASN A 476 -17.46 -41.41 40.45
N GLU A 477 -17.58 -41.08 39.16
CA GLU A 477 -17.39 -42.05 38.08
C GLU A 477 -15.91 -42.44 37.91
N ALA A 478 -14.97 -41.53 38.14
CA ALA A 478 -13.54 -41.85 38.17
C ALA A 478 -13.21 -42.88 39.27
N VAL A 479 -13.78 -42.69 40.47
CA VAL A 479 -13.62 -43.64 41.59
C VAL A 479 -14.29 -44.99 41.28
N ALA A 480 -15.46 -44.99 40.64
CA ALA A 480 -16.14 -46.22 40.24
C ALA A 480 -15.32 -47.02 39.21
N ASN A 481 -14.76 -46.34 38.20
CA ASN A 481 -13.86 -46.95 37.21
C ASN A 481 -12.59 -47.49 37.86
N LEU A 482 -11.96 -46.70 38.74
CA LEU A 482 -10.75 -47.10 39.48
C LEU A 482 -11.02 -48.31 40.38
N THR A 483 -12.17 -48.36 41.04
CA THR A 483 -12.58 -49.53 41.84
C THR A 483 -12.75 -50.76 40.96
N THR A 484 -13.36 -50.61 39.80
CA THR A 484 -13.51 -51.70 38.81
C THR A 484 -12.16 -52.24 38.36
N LEU A 485 -11.20 -51.35 38.04
CA LEU A 485 -9.84 -51.72 37.63
C LEU A 485 -9.04 -52.37 38.76
N ILE A 486 -9.20 -51.94 40.02
CA ILE A 486 -8.58 -52.60 41.17
C ILE A 486 -9.16 -54.00 41.35
N ASN A 487 -10.48 -54.16 41.19
CA ASN A 487 -11.15 -55.44 41.34
C ASN A 487 -10.68 -56.45 40.30
N SER A 488 -10.43 -56.00 39.07
CA SER A 488 -9.88 -56.82 37.98
C SER A 488 -8.37 -57.01 38.01
N ALA A 489 -7.65 -56.48 39.02
CA ALA A 489 -6.17 -56.49 39.09
C ALA A 489 -5.48 -55.77 37.92
N GLN A 490 -6.16 -54.81 37.30
CA GLN A 490 -5.67 -54.05 36.13
C GLN A 490 -5.24 -52.63 36.48
N ALA A 491 -5.61 -52.11 37.65
CA ALA A 491 -5.20 -50.77 38.08
C ALA A 491 -3.69 -50.69 38.27
N THR A 492 -3.12 -49.52 38.02
CA THR A 492 -1.70 -49.27 38.25
C THR A 492 -1.32 -49.54 39.72
N GLY A 493 -0.23 -50.28 39.93
CA GLY A 493 0.18 -50.72 41.27
C GLY A 493 -0.48 -52.00 41.77
N SER A 494 -1.38 -52.64 41.01
CA SER A 494 -1.98 -53.95 41.35
C SER A 494 -1.04 -55.14 41.12
N VAL A 495 0.18 -54.87 40.65
CA VAL A 495 1.23 -55.86 40.42
C VAL A 495 2.46 -55.51 41.27
N ARG A 496 2.96 -56.47 42.04
CA ARG A 496 4.16 -56.33 42.89
C ARG A 496 5.18 -57.32 42.41
N LEU A 497 6.33 -56.81 41.99
CA LEU A 497 7.50 -57.62 41.70
C LEU A 497 8.36 -57.75 42.95
N LEU A 498 8.50 -58.98 43.44
CA LEU A 498 9.35 -59.36 44.54
C LEU A 498 10.65 -59.93 43.99
N SER A 499 11.79 -59.34 44.35
CA SER A 499 13.08 -59.97 44.06
C SER A 499 13.47 -60.90 45.19
N ILE A 500 13.44 -62.21 44.95
CA ILE A 500 13.64 -63.20 46.01
C ILE A 500 15.02 -63.08 46.64
N ARG A 501 16.05 -62.84 45.84
CA ARG A 501 17.42 -62.69 46.32
C ARG A 501 17.60 -61.48 47.25
N HIS A 502 16.88 -60.38 47.02
CA HIS A 502 17.07 -59.12 47.74
C HIS A 502 16.06 -58.92 48.86
N GLU A 503 14.79 -59.28 48.65
CA GLU A 503 13.72 -59.13 49.63
C GLU A 503 13.62 -60.32 50.59
N PHE A 504 14.07 -61.52 50.16
CA PHE A 504 14.08 -62.75 50.96
C PHE A 504 15.48 -63.40 51.01
N PRO A 505 16.52 -62.67 51.47
CA PRO A 505 17.90 -63.15 51.40
C PRO A 505 18.15 -64.42 52.20
N SER A 506 17.47 -64.60 53.34
CA SER A 506 17.57 -65.80 54.18
C SER A 506 16.99 -67.05 53.50
N GLU A 507 15.81 -66.92 52.91
CA GLU A 507 15.09 -67.96 52.19
C GLU A 507 15.84 -68.35 50.92
N TRP A 508 16.38 -67.35 50.20
CA TRP A 508 17.23 -67.56 49.04
C TRP A 508 18.52 -68.32 49.39
N ALA A 509 19.19 -67.94 50.48
CA ALA A 509 20.39 -68.63 50.93
C ALA A 509 20.10 -70.08 51.39
N LYS A 510 18.94 -70.32 52.02
CA LYS A 510 18.49 -71.67 52.36
C LYS A 510 18.27 -72.50 51.10
N PHE A 511 17.55 -71.99 50.11
CA PHE A 511 17.31 -72.66 48.83
C PHE A 511 18.61 -73.05 48.12
N GLN A 512 19.57 -72.12 48.02
CA GLN A 512 20.85 -72.36 47.34
C GLN A 512 21.72 -73.43 48.03
N ASN A 513 21.64 -73.53 49.37
CA ASN A 513 22.47 -74.43 50.18
C ASN A 513 21.85 -75.81 50.47
N GLN A 514 20.72 -76.16 49.86
CA GLN A 514 20.12 -77.47 50.06
C GLN A 514 21.01 -78.62 49.54
N PRO A 515 20.97 -79.80 50.20
CA PRO A 515 21.66 -80.99 49.69
C PRO A 515 21.03 -81.43 48.36
N PRO A 516 21.74 -82.22 47.54
CA PRO A 516 21.20 -82.76 46.30
C PRO A 516 19.88 -83.51 46.56
N SER A 517 18.79 -83.01 45.97
CA SER A 517 17.45 -83.55 46.08
C SER A 517 16.86 -83.67 44.67
N GLN A 518 15.81 -84.48 44.51
CA GLN A 518 15.06 -84.56 43.25
C GLN A 518 14.44 -83.19 42.90
N ARG A 519 13.97 -82.45 43.91
CA ARG A 519 13.51 -81.07 43.79
C ARG A 519 13.98 -80.24 44.99
N TYR A 520 14.30 -78.97 44.73
CA TYR A 520 14.76 -78.02 45.72
C TYR A 520 13.60 -77.14 46.18
N GLU A 521 13.38 -77.05 47.50
CA GLU A 521 12.25 -76.34 48.10
C GLU A 521 12.59 -74.84 48.30
N LEU A 522 11.75 -73.96 47.79
CA LEU A 522 11.79 -72.52 48.05
C LEU A 522 10.53 -72.13 48.84
N VAL A 523 10.75 -71.71 50.08
CA VAL A 523 9.68 -71.25 50.98
C VAL A 523 9.77 -69.74 51.13
N LEU A 524 8.69 -69.03 50.82
CA LEU A 524 8.58 -67.58 50.91
C LEU A 524 7.45 -67.21 51.86
N ASN A 525 7.70 -66.28 52.79
CA ASN A 525 6.66 -65.80 53.70
C ASN A 525 6.15 -64.43 53.24
N LEU A 526 5.02 -64.42 52.52
CA LEU A 526 4.37 -63.20 52.06
C LEU A 526 3.71 -62.49 53.23
N ARG A 527 4.00 -61.20 53.39
CA ARG A 527 3.51 -60.37 54.49
C ARG A 527 2.77 -59.16 53.92
N LEU A 528 1.87 -58.59 54.73
CA LEU A 528 1.13 -57.38 54.36
C LEU A 528 2.04 -56.20 53.97
N GLU A 529 3.23 -56.11 54.57
CA GLU A 529 4.22 -55.06 54.29
C GLU A 529 4.79 -55.09 52.87
N HIS A 530 4.66 -56.20 52.14
CA HIS A 530 5.14 -56.30 50.75
C HIS A 530 4.19 -55.65 49.73
N TYR A 531 2.96 -55.31 50.14
CA TYR A 531 1.93 -54.74 49.28
C TYR A 531 1.77 -53.23 49.52
N PRO A 532 1.29 -52.46 48.51
CA PRO A 532 1.05 -51.03 48.67
C PRO A 532 0.08 -50.70 49.80
N PHE A 533 0.27 -49.56 50.46
CA PHE A 533 -0.56 -49.15 51.60
C PHE A 533 -2.07 -49.13 51.28
N TRP A 534 -2.44 -48.68 50.07
CA TRP A 534 -3.84 -48.57 49.65
C TRP A 534 -4.57 -49.94 49.54
N SER A 535 -3.83 -51.06 49.48
CA SER A 535 -4.41 -52.40 49.41
C SER A 535 -4.59 -53.07 50.77
N GLN A 536 -3.97 -52.56 51.85
CA GLN A 536 -3.94 -53.24 53.16
C GLN A 536 -5.31 -53.43 53.81
N ASN A 537 -6.25 -52.52 53.58
CA ASN A 537 -7.62 -52.57 54.14
C ASN A 537 -8.65 -53.16 53.17
N ARG A 538 -8.20 -53.79 52.07
CA ARG A 538 -9.08 -54.42 51.08
C ARG A 538 -9.00 -55.94 51.20
N ASN A 539 -10.10 -56.63 50.94
CA ASN A 539 -10.08 -58.09 50.80
C ASN A 539 -9.44 -58.44 49.46
N VAL A 540 -8.13 -58.65 49.47
CA VAL A 540 -7.34 -58.88 48.27
C VAL A 540 -7.23 -60.39 48.03
N SER A 541 -7.36 -60.81 46.77
CA SER A 541 -7.04 -62.15 46.30
C SER A 541 -5.99 -62.07 45.20
N VAL A 542 -5.06 -63.01 45.19
CA VAL A 542 -4.10 -63.15 44.09
C VAL A 542 -4.86 -63.67 42.86
N LYS A 543 -4.69 -63.00 41.72
CA LYS A 543 -5.33 -63.35 40.44
C LYS A 543 -4.34 -63.97 39.44
N ARG A 544 -3.06 -63.60 39.53
CA ARG A 544 -2.00 -64.12 38.66
C ARG A 544 -0.66 -64.08 39.38
N VAL A 545 0.20 -65.05 39.12
CA VAL A 545 1.60 -65.05 39.52
C VAL A 545 2.47 -65.23 38.28
N ASP A 546 3.33 -64.28 37.98
CA ASP A 546 4.35 -64.41 36.95
C ASP A 546 5.70 -64.69 37.61
N LEU A 547 6.36 -65.75 37.17
CA LEU A 547 7.67 -66.18 37.63
C LEU A 547 8.70 -65.82 36.57
N VAL A 548 9.73 -65.08 36.96
CA VAL A 548 10.82 -64.67 36.08
C VAL A 548 12.13 -65.11 36.70
N ALA A 549 12.91 -65.89 35.97
CA ALA A 549 14.18 -66.43 36.46
C ALA A 549 15.33 -66.10 35.52
N ARG A 550 16.49 -65.84 36.11
CA ARG A 550 17.77 -65.76 35.41
C ARG A 550 18.60 -66.99 35.79
N SER A 551 18.93 -67.81 34.80
CA SER A 551 19.79 -68.97 34.96
C SER A 551 21.25 -68.56 35.15
N SER A 552 21.98 -69.26 36.03
CA SER A 552 23.44 -69.12 36.14
C SER A 552 24.18 -69.93 35.06
N ILE A 553 23.48 -70.85 34.37
CA ILE A 553 24.02 -71.66 33.27
C ILE A 553 24.12 -70.79 32.02
N LYS A 554 25.28 -70.79 31.35
CA LYS A 554 25.53 -70.08 30.09
C LYS A 554 25.82 -71.10 28.97
N PRO A 555 25.04 -71.14 27.87
CA PRO A 555 23.81 -70.37 27.63
C PRO A 555 22.64 -70.81 28.55
N PRO A 556 21.65 -69.93 28.80
CA PRO A 556 20.48 -70.28 29.61
C PRO A 556 19.68 -71.42 28.96
N PRO A 557 19.07 -72.32 29.76
CA PRO A 557 18.27 -73.42 29.23
C PRO A 557 17.05 -72.91 28.47
N LEU A 558 16.50 -73.72 27.58
CA LEU A 558 15.31 -73.33 26.80
C LEU A 558 14.08 -73.20 27.71
N ASN A 559 13.91 -74.16 28.61
CA ASN A 559 12.80 -74.23 29.56
C ASN A 559 13.29 -74.63 30.95
N MET A 560 12.55 -74.21 31.99
CA MET A 560 12.73 -74.64 33.37
C MET A 560 11.37 -74.90 33.98
N LYS A 561 11.24 -75.95 34.79
CA LYS A 561 9.97 -76.30 35.44
C LYS A 561 10.00 -75.92 36.92
N ILE A 562 8.89 -75.36 37.38
CA ILE A 562 8.59 -75.10 38.78
C ILE A 562 7.36 -75.92 39.15
N PHE A 563 7.36 -76.51 40.34
CA PHE A 563 6.33 -77.43 40.82
C PHE A 563 5.70 -76.94 42.11
N GLU A 564 4.45 -77.34 42.32
CA GLU A 564 3.68 -77.08 43.54
C GLU A 564 4.18 -77.89 44.74
N THR A 565 4.50 -79.18 44.55
CA THR A 565 4.95 -80.08 45.62
C THR A 565 6.17 -80.89 45.21
N ILE A 566 6.73 -81.66 46.15
CA ILE A 566 7.84 -82.59 45.88
C ILE A 566 7.41 -83.83 45.08
N ASP A 567 6.10 -84.09 44.95
CA ASP A 567 5.57 -85.32 44.36
C ASP A 567 5.73 -85.38 42.83
N ALA A 568 5.98 -86.57 42.28
CA ALA A 568 6.14 -86.76 40.84
C ALA A 568 4.90 -86.38 40.00
N ARG A 569 3.70 -86.27 40.60
CA ARG A 569 2.45 -85.82 39.96
C ARG A 569 2.06 -84.37 40.30
N ALA A 570 2.97 -83.60 40.88
CA ALA A 570 2.72 -82.19 41.21
C ALA A 570 2.36 -81.39 39.96
N LYS A 571 1.46 -80.41 40.12
CA LYS A 571 1.21 -79.41 39.09
C LYS A 571 2.48 -78.62 38.82
N GLU A 572 2.69 -78.28 37.55
CA GLU A 572 3.92 -77.61 37.10
C GLU A 572 3.62 -76.35 36.29
N THR A 573 4.50 -75.36 36.41
CA THR A 573 4.55 -74.19 35.54
C THR A 573 5.89 -74.23 34.81
N THR A 574 5.84 -74.22 33.48
CA THR A 574 7.06 -74.18 32.66
C THR A 574 7.45 -72.75 32.36
N LEU A 575 8.63 -72.35 32.82
CA LEU A 575 9.28 -71.11 32.41
C LEU A 575 9.93 -71.32 31.06
N THR A 576 9.63 -70.46 30.10
CA THR A 576 10.17 -70.50 28.74
C THR A 576 11.06 -69.29 28.51
N LYS A 577 12.09 -69.46 27.69
CA LYS A 577 13.03 -68.38 27.35
C LYS A 577 12.36 -67.31 26.48
N VAL A 578 12.39 -66.05 26.93
CA VAL A 578 11.79 -64.90 26.21
C VAL A 578 12.87 -63.94 25.70
N ALA A 579 13.06 -63.91 24.38
CA ALA A 579 14.08 -63.06 23.73
C ALA A 579 13.87 -61.55 24.00
N ALA A 580 12.61 -61.08 24.01
CA ALA A 580 12.28 -59.68 24.27
C ALA A 580 12.69 -59.17 25.67
N LEU A 581 12.90 -60.09 26.62
CA LEU A 581 13.35 -59.81 27.98
C LEU A 581 14.83 -60.18 28.19
N GLY A 582 15.63 -60.18 27.12
CA GLY A 582 17.05 -60.50 27.18
C GLY A 582 17.31 -61.91 27.68
N ASP A 583 16.57 -62.88 27.13
CA ASP A 583 16.76 -64.31 27.38
C ASP A 583 16.42 -64.79 28.80
N LEU A 584 15.62 -64.01 29.54
CA LEU A 584 15.04 -64.43 30.82
C LEU A 584 14.02 -65.57 30.64
N LEU A 585 13.94 -66.45 31.62
CA LEU A 585 12.95 -67.52 31.69
C LEU A 585 11.68 -66.98 32.34
N VAL A 586 10.56 -67.01 31.63
CA VAL A 586 9.26 -66.49 32.10
C VAL A 586 8.19 -67.55 31.99
N GLY A 587 7.38 -67.68 33.03
CA GLY A 587 6.14 -68.45 33.02
C GLY A 587 5.14 -67.82 33.96
N ASN A 588 3.88 -68.16 33.79
CA ASN A 588 2.78 -67.62 34.56
C ASN A 588 1.91 -68.73 35.13
N SER A 589 1.23 -68.41 36.22
CA SER A 589 0.10 -69.18 36.74
C SER A 589 -1.10 -68.25 36.93
N THR A 590 -2.23 -68.69 36.41
CA THR A 590 -3.54 -68.05 36.50
C THR A 590 -4.50 -68.80 37.42
N GLY A 591 -4.03 -69.90 38.04
CA GLY A 591 -4.85 -70.76 38.91
C GLY A 591 -5.71 -71.77 38.15
N ALA A 592 -5.38 -72.08 36.89
CA ALA A 592 -6.00 -73.18 36.17
C ALA A 592 -5.66 -74.53 36.82
N ASP A 593 -6.53 -75.54 36.65
CA ASP A 593 -6.37 -76.85 37.30
C ASP A 593 -5.04 -77.56 37.00
N THR A 594 -4.36 -77.20 35.91
CA THR A 594 -3.08 -77.74 35.46
C THR A 594 -1.86 -76.98 35.96
N GLU A 595 -2.03 -75.83 36.61
CA GLU A 595 -0.95 -74.92 37.02
C GLU A 595 -0.75 -74.90 38.54
N ILE A 596 0.36 -74.33 39.01
CA ILE A 596 0.61 -74.12 40.44
C ILE A 596 -0.52 -73.26 41.03
N PRO A 597 -1.18 -73.66 42.13
CA PRO A 597 -2.25 -72.86 42.72
C PRO A 597 -1.78 -71.47 43.12
N LEU A 598 -2.69 -70.50 43.03
CA LEU A 598 -2.39 -69.13 43.43
C LEU A 598 -2.21 -69.08 44.97
N PRO A 599 -1.14 -68.43 45.46
CA PRO A 599 -0.93 -68.29 46.89
C PRO A 599 -1.97 -67.37 47.53
N ASN A 600 -2.16 -67.53 48.84
CA ASN A 600 -2.80 -66.48 49.63
C ASN A 600 -1.94 -65.21 49.56
N PRO A 601 -2.54 -64.01 49.58
CA PRO A 601 -1.79 -62.76 49.60
C PRO A 601 -0.84 -62.65 50.81
N VAL A 602 -1.17 -63.30 51.92
CA VAL A 602 -0.35 -63.36 53.12
C VAL A 602 -0.22 -64.82 53.54
N GLY A 603 1.00 -65.23 53.86
CA GLY A 603 1.31 -66.59 54.30
C GLY A 603 2.45 -67.21 53.52
N GLU A 604 2.59 -68.52 53.70
CA GLU A 604 3.69 -69.30 53.14
C GLU A 604 3.39 -69.70 51.69
N LEU A 605 4.25 -69.28 50.77
CA LEU A 605 4.29 -69.73 49.38
C LEU A 605 5.45 -70.72 49.23
N LYS A 606 5.13 -71.96 48.85
CA LYS A 606 6.11 -73.01 48.57
C LYS A 606 6.22 -73.26 47.08
N LEU A 607 7.44 -73.27 46.57
CA LEU A 607 7.76 -73.58 45.18
C LEU A 607 8.88 -74.61 45.15
N TYR A 608 8.80 -75.58 44.24
CA TYR A 608 9.83 -76.61 44.10
C TYR A 608 10.48 -76.50 42.72
N LEU A 609 11.80 -76.49 42.66
CA LEU A 609 12.55 -76.33 41.40
C LEU A 609 13.40 -77.56 41.11
N ASP A 610 13.51 -77.96 39.83
CA ASP A 610 14.34 -79.10 39.40
C ASP A 610 15.85 -78.81 39.53
N ASN A 611 16.24 -77.53 39.54
CA ASN A 611 17.62 -77.13 39.76
C ASN A 611 17.70 -75.86 40.60
N ARG A 612 18.87 -75.67 41.22
CA ARG A 612 19.23 -74.45 41.99
C ARG A 612 20.12 -73.49 41.20
N SER A 613 20.37 -73.76 39.91
CA SER A 613 21.31 -73.01 39.07
C SER A 613 20.70 -71.69 38.58
N LEU A 614 20.29 -70.86 39.54
CA LEU A 614 19.67 -69.56 39.33
C LEU A 614 20.55 -68.45 39.88
N GLU A 615 20.78 -67.42 39.08
CA GLU A 615 21.41 -66.19 39.51
C GLU A 615 20.42 -65.28 40.25
N ASN A 616 19.17 -65.25 39.77
CA ASN A 616 18.07 -64.47 40.33
C ASN A 616 16.72 -65.12 40.02
N LEU A 617 15.75 -64.91 40.93
CA LEU A 617 14.35 -65.24 40.77
C LEU A 617 13.51 -64.04 41.19
N TRP A 618 12.56 -63.66 40.35
CA TRP A 618 11.56 -62.63 40.64
C TRP A 618 10.16 -63.23 40.53
N ILE A 619 9.28 -62.77 41.42
CA ILE A 619 7.87 -63.17 41.44
C ILE A 619 7.05 -61.91 41.30
N ALA A 620 6.30 -61.76 40.20
CA ALA A 620 5.31 -60.72 40.05
C ALA A 620 3.95 -61.26 40.48
N ILE A 621 3.39 -60.73 41.54
CA ILE A 621 2.07 -61.10 42.04
C ILE A 621 1.09 -60.04 41.57
N SER A 622 0.05 -60.43 40.84
CA SER A 622 -1.07 -59.57 40.48
C SER A 622 -2.24 -59.86 41.39
N TRP A 623 -2.80 -58.83 42.02
CA TRP A 623 -3.90 -58.98 42.96
C TRP A 623 -5.05 -58.03 42.67
N GLY A 624 -6.25 -58.45 43.05
CA GLY A 624 -7.46 -57.64 42.95
C GLY A 624 -8.42 -57.98 44.08
N GLN A 625 -9.58 -57.35 44.10
CA GLN A 625 -10.60 -57.68 45.10
C GLN A 625 -11.14 -59.11 44.86
N GLY A 626 -11.22 -59.87 45.95
CA GLY A 626 -11.70 -61.26 45.99
C GLY A 626 -12.91 -61.41 46.89
#